data_AF-A0A1C3NK56-F1
#
_entry.id   AF-A0A1C3NK56-F1
#
_cell.length_a   1.000
_cell.length_b   1.000
_cell.length_c   1.000
_cell.angle_alpha   90.00
_cell.angle_beta   90.00
_cell.angle_gamma   90.00
#
_symmetry.space_group_name_H-M   'P 1'
#
loop_
_entity.id
_entity.type
_entity.pdbx_description
1 polymer ?
#
loop_
_entity_poly.entity_id
_entity_poly.type
_entity_poly.pdbx_seq_one_letter_code
_entity_poly.pdbx_strand_id
1 'polypeptide(L)'
;MPVAVLTALKISPVVAAYCLAALLLQLPMQAKAMETPTPAQYEQAMGLDERYAALVDHEPAEPIWVDAQQFLYRRKLVRPGHSPAIEYRLVDAESGSSRLAFDHARLAAALTQAGTSAVDASGLWLRQLTLQQQQLRFQFNKLGW
;
A
#
# COMPACT_ATOMS: atom_id res chain seq x y z
N MET A 1 55.84 -65.86 -2.09
CA MET A 1 56.49 -64.84 -2.94
C MET A 1 55.57 -64.56 -4.13
N PRO A 2 55.21 -63.31 -4.51
CA PRO A 2 55.27 -62.01 -3.84
C PRO A 2 53.88 -61.35 -3.60
N VAL A 3 53.79 -60.42 -2.64
CA VAL A 3 52.63 -59.53 -2.39
C VAL A 3 52.82 -58.26 -3.22
N ALA A 4 51.81 -57.88 -4.01
CA ALA A 4 51.83 -56.65 -4.79
C ALA A 4 51.79 -55.42 -3.87
N VAL A 5 52.87 -54.64 -3.89
CA VAL A 5 52.94 -53.33 -3.21
C VAL A 5 52.06 -52.37 -4.01
N LEU A 6 50.95 -51.91 -3.42
CA LEU A 6 50.22 -50.76 -3.93
C LEU A 6 51.11 -49.52 -3.72
N THR A 7 51.79 -49.10 -4.78
CA THR A 7 52.59 -47.87 -4.76
C THR A 7 51.64 -46.70 -4.53
N ALA A 8 51.74 -46.07 -3.37
CA ALA A 8 51.05 -44.82 -3.07
C ALA A 8 51.46 -43.77 -4.11
N LEU A 9 50.51 -43.35 -4.93
CA LEU A 9 50.70 -42.32 -5.94
C LEU A 9 51.10 -41.02 -5.22
N LYS A 10 52.38 -40.66 -5.27
CA LYS A 10 52.88 -39.37 -4.74
C LYS A 10 52.47 -38.26 -5.69
N ILE A 11 51.30 -37.69 -5.45
CA ILE A 11 50.78 -36.55 -6.21
C ILE A 11 51.54 -35.29 -5.75
N SER A 12 52.19 -34.60 -6.69
CA SER A 12 52.90 -33.35 -6.42
C SER A 12 51.92 -32.27 -5.89
N PRO A 13 52.30 -31.43 -4.91
CA PRO A 13 51.41 -30.42 -4.34
C PRO A 13 50.87 -29.44 -5.40
N VAL A 14 51.61 -29.23 -6.49
CA VAL A 14 51.17 -28.42 -7.64
C VAL A 14 50.03 -29.08 -8.40
N VAL A 15 50.09 -30.41 -8.57
CA VAL A 15 49.02 -31.19 -9.21
C VAL A 15 47.79 -31.26 -8.32
N ALA A 16 47.98 -31.41 -7.00
CA ALA A 16 46.89 -31.33 -6.03
C ALA A 16 46.19 -29.96 -6.05
N ALA A 17 46.96 -28.86 -6.13
CA ALA A 17 46.42 -27.51 -6.24
C ALA A 17 45.67 -27.27 -7.57
N TYR A 18 46.18 -27.81 -8.68
CA TYR A 18 45.48 -27.76 -9.98
C TYR A 18 44.19 -28.58 -9.98
N CYS A 19 44.19 -29.77 -9.36
CA CYS A 19 42.98 -30.58 -9.21
C CYS A 19 41.95 -29.87 -8.31
N LEU A 20 42.38 -29.21 -7.24
CA LEU A 20 41.48 -28.45 -6.36
C LEU A 20 40.89 -27.22 -7.06
N ALA A 21 41.71 -26.49 -7.83
CA ALA A 21 41.27 -25.35 -8.62
C ALA A 21 40.32 -25.76 -9.76
N ALA A 22 40.60 -26.88 -10.43
CA ALA A 22 39.70 -27.46 -11.43
C ALA A 22 38.38 -27.92 -10.82
N LEU A 23 38.40 -28.48 -9.60
CA LEU A 23 37.19 -28.89 -8.88
C LEU A 23 36.34 -27.69 -8.43
N LEU A 24 36.97 -26.60 -8.01
CA LEU A 24 36.30 -25.34 -7.66
C LEU A 24 35.70 -24.63 -8.88
N LEU A 25 36.28 -24.79 -10.08
CA LEU A 25 35.73 -24.26 -11.33
C LEU A 25 34.46 -24.99 -11.82
N GLN A 26 34.17 -26.17 -11.28
CA GLN A 26 33.03 -27.01 -11.66
C GLN A 26 31.80 -26.78 -10.78
N LEU A 27 31.88 -25.90 -9.77
CA LEU A 27 30.73 -25.53 -8.95
C LEU A 27 29.70 -24.84 -9.84
N PRO A 28 28.53 -25.45 -10.10
CA PRO A 28 27.49 -24.77 -10.83
C PRO A 28 27.08 -23.57 -9.99
N MET A 29 27.32 -22.36 -10.51
CA MET A 29 26.51 -21.22 -10.10
C MET A 29 25.08 -21.59 -10.49
N GLN A 30 24.35 -22.21 -9.57
CA GLN A 30 22.92 -22.43 -9.71
C GLN A 30 22.28 -21.05 -9.62
N ALA A 31 22.29 -20.32 -10.73
CA ALA A 31 21.30 -19.30 -10.97
C ALA A 31 19.97 -20.02 -10.88
N LYS A 32 19.24 -19.81 -9.77
CA LYS A 32 17.84 -20.22 -9.72
C LYS A 32 17.19 -19.58 -10.94
N ALA A 33 16.74 -20.41 -11.88
CA ALA A 33 15.95 -19.92 -12.99
C ALA A 33 14.80 -19.10 -12.41
N MET A 34 14.55 -17.91 -12.96
CA MET A 34 13.34 -17.17 -12.61
C MET A 34 12.17 -18.01 -13.11
N GLU A 35 11.53 -18.75 -12.20
CA GLU A 35 10.32 -19.49 -12.50
C GLU A 35 9.22 -18.49 -12.90
N THR A 36 8.51 -18.79 -13.98
CA THR A 36 7.34 -18.01 -14.38
C THR A 36 6.31 -18.07 -13.26
N PRO A 37 5.78 -16.93 -12.78
CA PRO A 37 4.77 -16.93 -11.73
C PRO A 37 3.54 -17.76 -12.15
N THR A 38 3.03 -18.55 -11.22
CA THR A 38 1.80 -19.33 -11.40
C THR A 38 0.56 -18.42 -11.33
N PRO A 39 -0.59 -18.83 -11.91
CA PRO A 39 -1.84 -18.07 -11.79
C PRO A 39 -2.22 -17.72 -10.34
N ALA A 40 -2.04 -18.65 -9.40
CA ALA A 40 -2.32 -18.41 -7.98
C ALA A 40 -1.43 -17.32 -7.37
N GLN A 41 -0.18 -17.19 -7.82
CA GLN A 41 0.71 -16.12 -7.38
C GLN A 41 0.28 -14.74 -7.92
N TYR A 42 -0.28 -14.69 -9.14
CA TYR A 42 -0.89 -13.47 -9.66
C TYR A 42 -2.13 -13.08 -8.86
N GLU A 43 -3.03 -14.03 -8.58
CA GLU A 43 -4.21 -13.79 -7.75
C GLU A 43 -3.82 -13.26 -6.36
N GLN A 44 -2.82 -13.88 -5.74
CA GLN A 44 -2.31 -13.41 -4.45
C GLN A 44 -1.73 -12.00 -4.54
N ALA A 45 -0.97 -11.69 -5.61
CA ALA A 45 -0.40 -10.37 -5.83
C ALA A 45 -1.49 -9.30 -6.05
N MET A 46 -2.54 -9.61 -6.82
CA MET A 46 -3.67 -8.70 -7.04
C MET A 46 -4.43 -8.39 -5.74
N GLY A 47 -4.54 -9.36 -4.82
CA GLY A 47 -5.21 -9.19 -3.54
C GLY A 47 -4.39 -8.47 -2.45
N LEU A 48 -3.15 -8.03 -2.73
CA LEU A 48 -2.31 -7.37 -1.72
C LEU A 48 -2.90 -6.04 -1.27
N ASP A 49 -3.38 -5.22 -2.19
CA ASP A 49 -3.98 -3.91 -1.88
C ASP A 49 -5.15 -4.07 -0.90
N GLU A 50 -6.09 -4.95 -1.20
CA GLU A 50 -7.25 -5.21 -0.34
C GLU A 50 -6.85 -5.75 1.04
N ARG A 51 -5.85 -6.64 1.09
CA ARG A 51 -5.35 -7.24 2.34
C ARG A 51 -4.73 -6.21 3.28
N TYR A 52 -4.05 -5.21 2.73
CA TYR A 52 -3.30 -4.23 3.50
C TYR A 52 -3.98 -2.86 3.58
N ALA A 53 -5.08 -2.64 2.86
CA ALA A 53 -5.83 -1.38 2.88
C ALA A 53 -6.23 -0.92 4.29
N ALA A 54 -6.48 -1.85 5.22
CA ALA A 54 -6.81 -1.52 6.61
C ALA A 54 -5.61 -1.08 7.46
N LEU A 55 -4.37 -1.32 6.99
CA LEU A 55 -3.13 -0.92 7.68
C LEU A 55 -2.62 0.44 7.22
N VAL A 56 -3.06 0.93 6.06
CA VAL A 56 -2.61 2.22 5.53
C VAL A 56 -3.40 3.34 6.20
N ASP A 57 -2.75 4.03 7.12
CA ASP A 57 -3.30 5.23 7.72
C ASP A 57 -3.03 6.45 6.83
N HIS A 58 -3.97 7.40 6.85
CA HIS A 58 -3.89 8.65 6.09
C HIS A 58 -3.80 8.51 4.56
N GLU A 59 -4.16 7.36 4.00
CA GLU A 59 -4.22 7.11 2.56
C GLU A 59 -5.06 8.20 1.85
N PRO A 60 -4.46 9.03 0.95
CA PRO A 60 -5.19 10.05 0.23
C PRO A 60 -5.96 9.45 -0.94
N ALA A 61 -7.22 9.86 -1.10
CA ALA A 61 -7.97 9.67 -2.34
C ALA A 61 -7.53 10.68 -3.41
N GLU A 62 -7.99 10.46 -4.63
CA GLU A 62 -7.79 11.38 -5.75
C GLU A 62 -8.23 12.81 -5.39
N PRO A 63 -7.42 13.84 -5.72
CA PRO A 63 -7.75 15.22 -5.43
C PRO A 63 -8.89 15.73 -6.31
N ILE A 64 -9.76 16.55 -5.72
CA ILE A 64 -10.81 17.29 -6.40
C ILE A 64 -10.39 18.75 -6.40
N TRP A 65 -10.06 19.29 -7.57
CA TRP A 65 -9.65 20.68 -7.72
C TRP A 65 -10.84 21.63 -7.49
N VAL A 66 -10.60 22.62 -6.63
CA VAL A 66 -11.54 23.71 -6.31
C VAL A 66 -11.32 24.85 -7.28
N ASP A 67 -10.06 25.17 -7.54
CA ASP A 67 -9.58 26.15 -8.51
C ASP A 67 -8.15 25.77 -8.96
N ALA A 68 -7.36 26.71 -9.49
CA ALA A 68 -6.01 26.42 -9.97
C ALA A 68 -4.95 26.27 -8.84
N GLN A 69 -5.26 26.71 -7.62
CA GLN A 69 -4.35 26.73 -6.48
C GLN A 69 -4.83 25.85 -5.33
N GLN A 70 -6.12 25.50 -5.28
CA GLN A 70 -6.69 24.75 -4.19
C GLN A 70 -7.32 23.45 -4.66
N PHE A 71 -7.07 22.40 -3.89
CA PHE A 71 -7.75 21.13 -4.07
C PHE A 71 -8.15 20.54 -2.73
N LEU A 72 -9.21 19.74 -2.75
CA LEU A 72 -9.65 18.97 -1.62
C LEU A 72 -9.41 17.49 -1.86
N TYR A 73 -9.10 16.75 -0.82
CA TYR A 73 -9.02 15.29 -0.90
C TYR A 73 -9.56 14.67 0.38
N ARG A 74 -9.99 13.41 0.24
CA ARG A 74 -10.42 12.58 1.37
C ARG A 74 -9.25 11.71 1.80
N ARG A 75 -9.09 11.47 3.10
CA ARG A 75 -8.21 10.41 3.62
C ARG A 75 -8.90 9.57 4.67
N LYS A 76 -8.49 8.30 4.80
CA LYS A 76 -8.93 7.43 5.90
C LYS A 76 -8.04 7.67 7.11
N LEU A 77 -8.63 7.62 8.30
CA LEU A 77 -7.91 7.62 9.57
C LEU A 77 -8.13 6.27 10.26
N VAL A 78 -7.07 5.50 10.43
CA VAL A 78 -7.11 4.22 11.14
C VAL A 78 -7.29 4.49 12.62
N ARG A 79 -8.28 3.82 13.24
CA ARG A 79 -8.55 3.93 14.68
C ARG A 79 -8.55 2.54 15.31
N PRO A 80 -7.53 2.17 16.10
CA PRO A 80 -7.50 0.87 16.78
C PRO A 80 -8.77 0.63 17.62
N GLY A 81 -9.41 -0.52 17.43
CA GLY A 81 -10.62 -0.91 18.14
C GLY A 81 -11.90 -0.18 17.73
N HIS A 82 -11.86 0.67 16.70
CA HIS A 82 -13.00 1.46 16.21
C HIS A 82 -13.09 1.38 14.68
N SER A 83 -14.24 1.72 14.11
CA SER A 83 -14.35 1.90 12.66
C SER A 83 -13.39 3.01 12.18
N PRO A 84 -12.79 2.91 10.98
CA PRO A 84 -11.96 3.99 10.43
C PRO A 84 -12.71 5.32 10.30
N ALA A 85 -12.01 6.44 10.46
CA ALA A 85 -12.57 7.77 10.18
C ALA A 85 -12.35 8.16 8.73
N ILE A 86 -13.14 9.12 8.30
CA ILE A 86 -12.92 9.87 7.08
C ILE A 86 -12.59 11.30 7.44
N GLU A 87 -11.55 11.86 6.84
CA GLU A 87 -11.21 13.27 6.94
C GLU A 87 -11.17 13.90 5.54
N TYR A 88 -11.81 15.05 5.37
CA TYR A 88 -11.67 15.89 4.17
C TYR A 88 -10.72 17.03 4.44
N ARG A 89 -9.69 17.13 3.62
CA ARG A 89 -8.67 18.18 3.71
C ARG A 89 -8.75 19.10 2.53
N LEU A 90 -8.56 20.39 2.78
CA LEU A 90 -8.31 21.39 1.76
C LEU A 90 -6.83 21.74 1.80
N VAL A 91 -6.21 21.75 0.62
CA VAL A 91 -4.80 22.07 0.43
C VAL A 91 -4.68 23.27 -0.47
N ASP A 92 -3.77 24.16 -0.10
CA ASP A 92 -3.24 25.19 -0.98
C ASP A 92 -1.96 24.64 -1.64
N ALA A 93 -1.99 24.46 -2.96
CA ALA A 93 -0.96 23.80 -3.73
C ALA A 93 0.32 24.63 -3.88
N GLU A 94 0.22 25.96 -3.76
CA GLU A 94 1.37 26.86 -3.82
C GLU A 94 2.19 26.82 -2.54
N SER A 95 1.53 26.96 -1.39
CA SER A 95 2.17 26.95 -0.07
C SER A 95 2.38 25.55 0.51
N GLY A 96 1.67 24.54 -0.01
CA GLY A 96 1.58 23.21 0.59
C GLY A 96 0.80 23.17 1.91
N SER A 97 0.16 24.28 2.31
CA SER A 97 -0.59 24.33 3.55
C SER A 97 -1.85 23.47 3.45
N SER A 98 -2.20 22.83 4.57
CA SER A 98 -3.32 21.89 4.59
C SER A 98 -4.13 22.05 5.87
N ARG A 99 -5.46 22.06 5.73
CA ARG A 99 -6.40 22.17 6.83
C ARG A 99 -7.63 21.29 6.60
N LEU A 100 -8.48 21.14 7.62
CA LEU A 100 -9.80 20.56 7.42
C LEU A 100 -10.57 21.39 6.38
N ALA A 101 -11.23 20.70 5.44
CA ALA A 101 -12.06 21.34 4.44
C ALA A 101 -13.29 22.00 5.08
N PHE A 102 -13.86 21.37 6.10
CA PHE A 102 -15.01 21.83 6.88
C PHE A 102 -15.06 21.10 8.25
N ASP A 103 -15.98 21.53 9.11
CA ASP A 103 -16.23 20.89 10.41
C ASP A 103 -17.17 19.68 10.26
N HIS A 104 -16.62 18.47 10.41
CA HIS A 104 -17.39 17.22 10.28
C HIS A 104 -18.48 17.07 11.34
N ALA A 105 -18.21 17.48 12.58
CA ALA A 105 -19.17 17.35 13.68
C ALA A 105 -20.36 18.27 13.46
N ARG A 106 -20.09 19.52 13.05
CA ARG A 106 -21.14 20.48 12.71
C ARG A 106 -21.98 20.03 11.53
N LEU A 107 -21.36 19.48 10.49
CA LEU A 107 -22.10 18.96 9.32
C LEU A 107 -22.97 17.75 9.69
N ALA A 108 -22.44 16.78 10.44
CA ALA A 108 -23.20 15.61 10.88
C ALA A 108 -24.39 15.99 11.77
N ALA A 109 -24.20 16.96 12.67
CA ALA A 109 -25.27 17.51 13.48
C ALA A 109 -26.35 18.18 12.61
N ALA A 110 -25.96 19.00 11.64
CA ALA A 110 -26.89 19.65 10.72
C ALA A 110 -27.69 18.64 9.87
N LEU A 111 -27.05 17.58 9.38
CA LEU A 111 -27.71 16.50 8.63
C LEU A 111 -28.72 15.73 9.49
N THR A 112 -28.36 15.46 10.75
CA THR A 112 -29.25 14.81 11.72
C THR A 112 -30.47 15.70 12.02
N GLN A 113 -30.26 17.01 12.21
CA GLN A 113 -31.34 17.98 12.39
C GLN A 113 -32.24 18.10 11.15
N ALA A 114 -31.69 17.92 9.95
CA ALA A 114 -32.43 17.92 8.69
C ALA A 114 -33.24 16.63 8.43
N GLY A 115 -33.31 15.70 9.39
CA GLY A 115 -34.13 14.50 9.30
C GLY A 115 -33.40 13.23 8.86
N THR A 116 -32.07 13.28 8.72
CA THR A 116 -31.27 12.07 8.49
C THR A 116 -31.17 11.27 9.79
N SER A 117 -31.28 9.93 9.73
CA SER A 117 -30.97 9.07 10.89
C SER A 117 -29.58 9.40 11.43
N ALA A 118 -29.39 9.33 12.75
CA ALA A 118 -28.18 9.71 13.47
C ALA A 118 -26.89 9.52 12.65
N VAL A 119 -26.34 10.64 12.17
CA VAL A 119 -25.16 10.65 11.29
C VAL A 119 -23.92 10.66 12.16
N ASP A 120 -23.08 9.63 12.05
CA ASP A 120 -21.75 9.63 12.66
C ASP A 120 -20.82 10.57 11.87
N ALA A 121 -20.28 11.59 12.55
CA ALA A 121 -19.31 12.51 11.97
C ALA A 121 -18.04 11.80 11.48
N SER A 122 -17.64 10.70 12.13
CA SER A 122 -16.43 9.96 11.78
C SER A 122 -16.59 9.13 10.49
N GLY A 123 -17.83 8.74 10.17
CA GLY A 123 -18.19 7.92 9.01
C GLY A 123 -18.81 8.72 7.85
N LEU A 124 -18.61 10.04 7.81
CA LEU A 124 -19.27 10.94 6.88
C LEU A 124 -18.75 10.76 5.44
N TRP A 125 -19.33 9.81 4.70
CA TRP A 125 -18.99 9.54 3.31
C TRP A 125 -19.83 10.40 2.36
N LEU A 126 -19.26 11.52 1.90
CA LEU A 126 -19.87 12.42 0.93
C LEU A 126 -19.53 11.98 -0.49
N ARG A 127 -20.53 11.95 -1.37
CA ARG A 127 -20.34 11.66 -2.80
C ARG A 127 -20.39 12.95 -3.60
N GLN A 128 -19.68 12.99 -4.72
CA GLN A 128 -19.66 14.16 -5.61
C GLN A 128 -19.42 15.48 -4.87
N LEU A 129 -18.46 15.45 -3.93
CA LEU A 129 -18.12 16.60 -3.12
C LEU A 129 -17.48 17.67 -4.00
N THR A 130 -17.98 18.90 -3.92
CA THR A 130 -17.33 20.07 -4.52
C THR A 130 -17.43 21.25 -3.56
N LEU A 131 -16.44 22.13 -3.62
CA LEU A 131 -16.40 23.39 -2.90
C LEU A 131 -16.37 24.49 -3.95
N GLN A 132 -17.35 25.38 -3.95
CA GLN A 132 -17.41 26.51 -4.89
C GLN A 132 -17.88 27.75 -4.14
N GLN A 133 -17.14 28.85 -4.20
CA GLN A 133 -17.51 30.12 -3.54
C GLN A 133 -17.93 29.94 -2.06
N GLN A 134 -17.17 29.11 -1.31
CA GLN A 134 -17.44 28.76 0.09
C GLN A 134 -18.71 27.93 0.33
N GLN A 135 -19.35 27.42 -0.72
CA GLN A 135 -20.47 26.49 -0.62
C GLN A 135 -19.98 25.06 -0.80
N LEU A 136 -20.25 24.22 0.21
CA LEU A 136 -20.02 22.78 0.14
C LEU A 136 -21.23 22.12 -0.52
N ARG A 137 -21.03 21.49 -1.68
CA ARG A 137 -22.08 20.74 -2.38
C ARG A 137 -21.68 19.28 -2.42
N PHE A 138 -22.63 18.41 -2.17
CA PHE A 138 -22.41 16.97 -2.16
C PHE A 138 -23.73 16.24 -2.36
N GLN A 139 -23.63 14.97 -2.72
CA GLN A 139 -24.71 14.02 -2.65
C GLN A 139 -24.57 13.16 -1.41
N PHE A 140 -25.69 12.95 -0.73
CA PHE A 140 -25.80 12.10 0.45
C PHE A 140 -26.90 11.06 0.21
N ASN A 141 -26.51 9.80 -0.01
CA ASN A 141 -27.40 8.77 -0.55
C ASN A 141 -28.36 8.15 0.49
N LYS A 142 -28.62 8.84 1.60
CA LYS A 142 -29.45 8.34 2.69
C LYS A 142 -30.49 9.38 3.12
N LEU A 143 -31.29 9.85 2.17
CA LEU A 143 -32.60 10.43 2.45
C LEU A 143 -33.64 9.31 2.21
N GLY A 144 -33.68 8.35 3.12
CA GLY A 144 -34.84 7.48 3.25
C GLY A 144 -35.90 8.27 4.00
N TRP A 145 -36.93 8.74 3.30
CA TRP A 145 -38.20 9.11 3.93
C TRP A 145 -38.91 7.84 4.39
#